data_AF-A0A6M0G1M6-F1
#
_entry.id   AF-A0A6M0G1M6-F1
#
_cell.length_a   1.000
_cell.length_b   1.000
_cell.length_c   1.000
_cell.angle_alpha   90.00
_cell.angle_beta   90.00
_cell.angle_gamma   90.00
#
_symmetry.space_group_name_H-M   'P 1'
#
loop_
_entity.id
_entity.type
_entity.pdbx_description
1 polymer ?
#
loop_
_entity_poly.entity_id
_entity_poly.type
_entity_poly.pdbx_seq_one_letter_code
_entity_poly.pdbx_strand_id
1 'polypeptide(L)'
;MEQSQPLLRLPTSEELPCSDETPVDNELQNLIPNFLLNVLFLIWRERLDWFFGVDMAIYYLYQEELQPALIPEGFLSIGVPSITSERGRLSYVLWEENEIPPVLAIEIVSQNYNNEYEEKKDKYTQLGVKYYLIYNPDYWQRDQHQPFELYRLEQGEYVLQTAEPYWMPEVGLGIGRSRGTYGGLKREWLFWHDQEGNAYRTLEKIAKQYRQLVEQKQQLTKQEHQQAEKYQKRAERAEKALQEQQQQLAERDLQEQQRQKQVITQLFSLGITIEQIATSYNLTPTQVKEILGRL
;
A
#
# COMPACT_ATOMS: atom_id res chain seq x y z
N MET A 1 -41.18 33.81 42.71
CA MET A 1 -40.10 32.87 43.00
C MET A 1 -40.10 31.88 41.86
N GLU A 2 -39.26 32.13 40.87
CA GLU A 2 -39.08 31.27 39.71
C GLU A 2 -38.23 30.10 40.19
N GLN A 3 -38.83 28.92 40.33
CA GLN A 3 -38.10 27.71 40.69
C GLN A 3 -37.26 27.31 39.47
N SER A 4 -35.98 27.67 39.48
CA SER A 4 -35.00 27.14 38.54
C SER A 4 -34.96 25.62 38.70
N GLN A 5 -35.45 24.89 37.71
CA GLN A 5 -35.24 23.45 37.61
C GLN A 5 -33.73 23.18 37.66
N PRO A 6 -33.25 22.24 38.49
CA PRO A 6 -31.84 21.89 38.50
C PRO A 6 -31.49 21.36 37.11
N LEU A 7 -30.48 21.95 36.46
CA LEU A 7 -29.90 21.41 35.23
C LEU A 7 -29.52 19.95 35.50
N LEU A 8 -30.18 19.02 34.83
CA LEU A 8 -29.85 17.59 34.90
C LEU A 8 -28.38 17.44 34.47
N ARG A 9 -27.51 17.01 35.38
CA ARG A 9 -26.13 16.66 35.03
C ARG A 9 -26.14 15.26 34.42
N LEU A 10 -25.87 15.17 33.12
CA LEU A 10 -25.67 13.87 32.46
C LEU A 10 -24.32 13.27 32.87
N PRO A 11 -24.23 11.93 32.99
CA PRO A 11 -22.98 11.27 33.34
C PRO A 11 -21.95 11.42 32.21
N THR A 12 -20.66 11.46 32.55
CA THR A 12 -19.59 11.46 31.55
C THR A 12 -19.19 10.02 31.18
N SER A 13 -18.44 9.86 30.09
CA SER A 13 -17.86 8.55 29.71
C SER A 13 -16.95 7.93 30.79
N GLU A 14 -16.38 8.73 31.70
CA GLU A 14 -15.60 8.23 32.85
C GLU A 14 -16.46 7.66 33.98
N GLU A 15 -17.74 8.05 34.06
CA GLU A 15 -18.69 7.62 35.09
C GLU A 15 -19.54 6.42 34.63
N LEU A 16 -19.45 6.06 33.35
CA LEU A 16 -20.22 5.00 32.72
C LEU A 16 -19.39 3.73 32.55
N PRO A 17 -20.00 2.53 32.62
CA PRO A 17 -19.33 1.29 32.27
C PRO A 17 -18.72 1.33 30.86
N CYS A 18 -17.54 0.75 30.69
CA CYS A 18 -16.87 0.63 29.40
C CYS A 18 -16.65 -0.82 28.95
N SER A 19 -17.16 -1.79 29.71
CA SER A 19 -17.15 -3.22 29.40
C SER A 19 -18.49 -3.80 29.81
N ASP A 20 -19.05 -4.70 28.99
CA ASP A 20 -20.03 -5.65 29.49
C ASP A 20 -19.31 -6.82 30.17
N GLU A 21 -19.97 -7.47 31.13
CA GLU A 21 -19.43 -8.67 31.80
C GLU A 21 -19.93 -9.95 31.11
N THR A 22 -20.22 -9.90 29.80
CA THR A 22 -20.78 -11.03 29.05
C THR A 22 -19.70 -12.03 28.58
N PRO A 23 -20.09 -13.28 28.24
CA PRO A 23 -19.14 -14.30 27.79
C PRO A 23 -18.37 -13.84 26.57
N VAL A 24 -17.06 -14.12 26.54
CA VAL A 24 -16.13 -13.75 25.48
C VAL A 24 -16.63 -14.12 24.08
N ASP A 25 -16.54 -13.14 23.18
CA ASP A 25 -16.81 -13.29 21.75
C ASP A 25 -15.98 -14.39 21.08
N ASN A 26 -16.53 -14.95 20.02
CA ASN A 26 -15.77 -15.87 19.17
C ASN A 26 -14.74 -15.12 18.30
N GLU A 27 -13.82 -15.88 17.69
CA GLU A 27 -12.73 -15.30 16.87
C GLU A 27 -13.24 -14.39 15.75
N LEU A 28 -14.38 -14.70 15.12
CA LEU A 28 -14.88 -13.98 13.96
C LEU A 28 -15.62 -12.68 14.32
N GLN A 29 -16.37 -12.70 15.43
CA GLN A 29 -16.96 -11.49 16.04
C GLN A 29 -15.87 -10.44 16.30
N ASN A 30 -14.69 -10.87 16.76
CA ASN A 30 -13.53 -9.98 16.91
C ASN A 30 -12.85 -9.59 15.58
N LEU A 31 -12.58 -10.55 14.69
CA LEU A 31 -11.73 -10.31 13.52
C LEU A 31 -12.40 -9.44 12.45
N ILE A 32 -13.71 -9.59 12.23
CA ILE A 32 -14.43 -8.90 11.16
C ILE A 32 -14.53 -7.37 11.37
N PRO A 33 -14.96 -6.83 12.53
CA PRO A 33 -15.05 -5.39 12.73
C PRO A 33 -13.66 -4.75 12.77
N ASN A 34 -12.68 -5.43 13.37
CA ASN A 34 -11.28 -5.01 13.32
C ASN A 34 -10.74 -4.99 11.88
N PHE A 35 -11.11 -5.97 11.04
CA PHE A 35 -10.75 -5.97 9.63
C PHE A 35 -11.32 -4.73 8.91
N LEU A 36 -12.60 -4.43 9.10
CA LEU A 36 -13.26 -3.25 8.52
C LEU A 36 -12.59 -1.95 8.97
N LEU A 37 -12.28 -1.82 10.26
CA LEU A 37 -11.57 -0.68 10.83
C LEU A 37 -10.19 -0.50 10.18
N ASN A 38 -9.41 -1.58 10.05
CA ASN A 38 -8.10 -1.52 9.42
C ASN A 38 -8.17 -1.05 7.96
N VAL A 39 -9.21 -1.43 7.22
CA VAL A 39 -9.41 -0.92 5.85
C VAL A 39 -9.79 0.56 5.86
N LEU A 40 -10.62 1.03 6.81
CA LEU A 40 -10.95 2.45 6.96
C LEU A 40 -9.69 3.31 7.17
N PHE A 41 -8.74 2.88 8.01
CA PHE A 41 -7.46 3.58 8.18
C PHE A 41 -6.66 3.76 6.88
N LEU A 42 -6.89 2.93 5.86
CA LEU A 42 -6.25 3.05 4.55
C LEU A 42 -6.98 4.03 3.65
N ILE A 43 -8.31 3.90 3.55
CA ILE A 43 -9.12 4.69 2.63
C ILE A 43 -9.36 6.11 3.12
N TRP A 44 -9.35 6.31 4.44
CA TRP A 44 -9.65 7.57 5.12
C TRP A 44 -8.48 8.08 5.96
N ARG A 45 -7.25 7.76 5.56
CA ARG A 45 -6.02 8.17 6.26
C ARG A 45 -5.95 9.68 6.57
N GLU A 46 -6.39 10.50 5.62
CA GLU A 46 -6.35 11.97 5.72
C GLU A 46 -7.67 12.56 6.26
N ARG A 47 -8.67 11.72 6.52
CA ARG A 47 -9.99 12.12 6.98
C ARG A 47 -10.01 12.07 8.51
N LEU A 48 -10.49 13.13 9.16
CA LEU A 48 -10.48 13.29 10.62
C LEU A 48 -11.86 13.43 11.26
N ASP A 49 -12.93 13.39 10.46
CA ASP A 49 -14.34 13.54 10.85
C ASP A 49 -15.08 12.19 10.85
N TRP A 50 -14.46 11.13 11.37
CA TRP A 50 -15.09 9.82 11.49
C TRP A 50 -14.57 9.04 12.69
N PHE A 51 -15.39 8.16 13.26
CA PHE A 51 -14.95 7.22 14.28
C PHE A 51 -15.57 5.85 14.00
N PHE A 52 -14.80 4.78 14.20
CA PHE A 52 -15.32 3.42 14.13
C PHE A 52 -15.01 2.72 15.45
N GLY A 53 -16.07 2.39 16.19
CA GLY A 53 -15.96 1.62 17.42
C GLY A 53 -16.06 0.12 17.15
N VAL A 54 -15.36 -0.67 17.93
CA VAL A 54 -15.42 -2.13 17.94
C VAL A 54 -15.67 -2.53 19.38
N ASP A 55 -16.70 -3.34 19.63
CA ASP A 55 -17.07 -3.79 20.98
C ASP A 55 -17.07 -2.63 22.01
N MET A 56 -17.80 -1.56 21.68
CA MET A 56 -17.81 -0.33 22.45
C MET A 56 -19.23 0.12 22.75
N ALA A 57 -19.49 0.41 24.02
CA ALA A 57 -20.78 0.88 24.51
C ALA A 57 -21.18 2.23 23.92
N ILE A 58 -22.41 2.30 23.41
CA ILE A 58 -23.08 3.51 22.96
C ILE A 58 -24.11 3.91 24.01
N TYR A 59 -23.96 5.12 24.54
CA TYR A 59 -24.88 5.70 25.51
C TYR A 59 -25.72 6.79 24.86
N TYR A 60 -27.03 6.70 25.08
CA TYR A 60 -28.02 7.57 24.46
C TYR A 60 -29.20 7.83 25.37
N LEU A 61 -29.84 8.98 25.15
CA LEU A 61 -31.13 9.31 25.74
C LEU A 61 -32.22 9.01 24.72
N TYR A 62 -33.32 8.45 25.19
CA TYR A 62 -34.56 8.33 24.42
C TYR A 62 -35.69 8.85 25.29
N GLN A 63 -36.45 9.82 24.77
CA GLN A 63 -37.50 10.52 25.53
C GLN A 63 -36.99 11.09 26.87
N GLU A 64 -35.79 11.68 26.85
CA GLU A 64 -35.10 12.25 28.02
C GLU A 64 -34.66 11.23 29.09
N GLU A 65 -34.82 9.93 28.84
CA GLU A 65 -34.42 8.85 29.74
C GLU A 65 -33.16 8.13 29.24
N LEU A 66 -32.21 7.86 30.14
CA LEU A 66 -31.01 7.08 29.85
C LEU A 66 -31.39 5.64 29.56
N GLN A 67 -31.09 5.19 28.35
CA GLN A 67 -31.34 3.82 27.93
C GLN A 67 -30.16 2.90 28.32
N PRO A 68 -30.39 1.58 28.42
CA PRO A 68 -29.29 0.61 28.49
C PRO A 68 -28.33 0.79 27.31
N ALA A 69 -27.03 0.66 27.57
CA ALA A 69 -26.01 0.79 26.55
C ALA A 69 -26.21 -0.23 25.41
N LEU A 70 -25.96 0.21 24.18
CA LEU A 70 -25.86 -0.68 23.03
C LEU A 70 -24.40 -0.99 22.76
N ILE A 71 -24.08 -2.27 22.64
CA ILE A 71 -22.71 -2.73 22.37
C ILE A 71 -22.75 -3.51 21.06
N PRO A 72 -22.56 -2.83 19.92
CA PRO A 72 -22.41 -3.49 18.63
C PRO A 72 -21.01 -4.10 18.48
N GLU A 73 -20.92 -5.15 17.67
CA GLU A 73 -19.64 -5.72 17.21
C GLU A 73 -18.79 -4.66 16.48
N GLY A 74 -19.45 -3.77 15.74
CA GLY A 74 -18.82 -2.55 15.25
C GLY A 74 -19.82 -1.50 14.84
N PHE A 75 -19.42 -0.24 14.89
CA PHE A 75 -20.24 0.87 14.39
C PHE A 75 -19.38 1.96 13.77
N LEU A 76 -19.97 2.74 12.88
CA LEU A 76 -19.33 3.88 12.22
C LEU A 76 -20.12 5.15 12.50
N SER A 77 -19.42 6.20 12.89
CA SER A 77 -19.94 7.57 13.02
C SER A 77 -19.18 8.51 12.08
N ILE A 78 -19.90 9.45 11.47
CA ILE A 78 -19.35 10.47 10.56
C ILE A 78 -19.69 11.84 11.14
N GLY A 79 -18.78 12.81 11.01
CA GLY A 79 -18.91 14.15 11.59
C GLY A 79 -18.39 14.26 13.03
N VAL A 80 -17.81 13.19 13.58
CA VAL A 80 -17.15 13.19 14.90
C VAL A 80 -15.63 13.12 14.77
N PRO A 81 -14.85 13.70 15.69
CA PRO A 81 -13.39 13.66 15.62
C PRO A 81 -12.85 12.22 15.67
N SER A 82 -11.94 11.84 14.77
CA SER A 82 -11.31 10.51 14.82
C SER A 82 -10.48 10.28 16.08
N ILE A 83 -9.89 11.35 16.62
CA ILE A 83 -9.07 11.33 17.83
C ILE A 83 -9.56 12.42 18.76
N THR A 84 -9.99 12.05 19.97
CA THR A 84 -10.45 12.98 21.01
C THR A 84 -9.36 13.29 22.03
N SER A 85 -8.54 12.29 22.38
CA SER A 85 -7.41 12.42 23.30
C SER A 85 -6.41 11.29 23.12
N GLU A 86 -5.23 11.39 23.74
CA GLU A 86 -4.24 10.29 23.81
C GLU A 86 -4.79 9.04 24.53
N ARG A 87 -5.82 9.20 25.38
CA ARG A 87 -6.48 8.09 26.08
C ARG A 87 -7.52 7.39 25.21
N GLY A 88 -7.84 7.93 24.03
CA GLY A 88 -8.93 7.44 23.19
C GLY A 88 -10.31 7.70 23.82
N ARG A 89 -11.30 6.93 23.35
CA ARG A 89 -12.68 6.93 23.87
C ARG A 89 -12.89 5.72 24.78
N LEU A 90 -13.50 5.96 25.93
CA LEU A 90 -13.92 4.88 26.84
C LEU A 90 -15.24 4.25 26.37
N SER A 91 -16.18 5.11 25.97
CA SER A 91 -17.50 4.76 25.44
C SER A 91 -17.91 5.82 24.42
N TYR A 92 -18.91 5.52 23.60
CA TYR A 92 -19.48 6.47 22.64
C TYR A 92 -20.74 7.11 23.24
N VAL A 93 -20.57 8.31 23.79
CA VAL A 93 -21.60 9.01 24.54
C VAL A 93 -22.16 10.15 23.69
N LEU A 94 -23.43 10.09 23.28
CA LEU A 94 -23.96 11.03 22.28
C LEU A 94 -23.91 12.49 22.73
N TRP A 95 -24.23 12.78 23.98
CA TRP A 95 -24.16 14.16 24.48
C TRP A 95 -22.73 14.69 24.59
N GLU A 96 -21.71 13.81 24.59
CA GLU A 96 -20.30 14.20 24.42
C GLU A 96 -19.90 14.34 22.94
N GLU A 97 -20.63 13.70 22.03
CA GLU A 97 -20.42 13.66 20.58
C GLU A 97 -21.38 14.57 19.79
N ASN A 98 -21.93 15.62 20.42
CA ASN A 98 -22.88 16.58 19.84
C ASN A 98 -24.17 15.94 19.30
N GLU A 99 -24.67 14.91 19.96
CA GLU A 99 -25.87 14.15 19.58
C GLU A 99 -25.78 13.52 18.18
N ILE A 100 -24.56 13.17 17.74
CA ILE A 100 -24.33 12.50 16.46
C ILE A 100 -24.42 10.97 16.65
N PRO A 101 -25.50 10.31 16.18
CA PRO A 101 -25.61 8.87 16.26
C PRO A 101 -24.67 8.20 15.25
N PRO A 102 -24.30 6.92 15.47
CA PRO A 102 -23.67 6.13 14.43
C PRO A 102 -24.50 6.10 13.16
N VAL A 103 -23.84 6.27 12.01
CA VAL A 103 -24.48 6.11 10.70
C VAL A 103 -24.66 4.63 10.35
N LEU A 104 -23.79 3.74 10.86
CA LEU A 104 -23.89 2.29 10.65
C LEU A 104 -23.65 1.56 11.97
N ALA A 105 -24.47 0.57 12.27
CA ALA A 105 -24.22 -0.46 13.28
C ALA A 105 -24.10 -1.84 12.62
N ILE A 106 -23.20 -2.67 13.12
CA ILE A 106 -22.87 -3.99 12.59
C ILE A 106 -22.99 -5.01 13.71
N GLU A 107 -23.70 -6.10 13.43
CA GLU A 107 -23.85 -7.26 14.30
C GLU A 107 -23.42 -8.52 13.56
N ILE A 108 -22.71 -9.40 14.26
CA ILE A 108 -22.20 -10.66 13.71
C ILE A 108 -22.84 -11.79 14.49
N VAL A 109 -23.72 -12.52 13.83
CA VAL A 109 -24.47 -13.59 14.48
C VAL A 109 -23.54 -14.74 14.81
N SER A 110 -23.54 -15.14 16.08
CA SER A 110 -22.78 -16.26 16.60
C SER A 110 -23.65 -17.50 16.84
N GLN A 111 -23.07 -18.55 17.44
CA GLN A 111 -23.82 -19.74 17.83
C GLN A 111 -24.99 -19.42 18.76
N ASN A 112 -24.84 -18.43 19.64
CA ASN A 112 -25.91 -18.00 20.53
C ASN A 112 -26.64 -16.82 19.88
N TYR A 113 -27.95 -16.96 19.76
CA TYR A 113 -28.83 -15.88 19.28
C TYR A 113 -28.95 -14.80 20.36
N ASN A 114 -28.74 -13.54 20.01
CA ASN A 114 -28.74 -12.41 20.96
C ASN A 114 -29.77 -11.33 20.57
N ASN A 115 -30.91 -11.75 20.02
CA ASN A 115 -32.03 -10.89 19.61
C ASN A 115 -31.63 -9.79 18.62
N GLU A 116 -30.69 -10.10 17.72
CA GLU A 116 -30.21 -9.17 16.70
C GLU A 116 -31.34 -8.76 15.73
N TYR A 117 -32.27 -9.66 15.44
CA TYR A 117 -33.33 -9.39 14.44
C TYR A 117 -34.58 -8.72 15.03
N GLU A 118 -34.75 -8.69 16.36
CA GLU A 118 -35.88 -8.05 17.04
C GLU A 118 -35.45 -6.86 17.92
N GLU A 119 -35.01 -7.14 19.16
CA GLU A 119 -34.86 -6.12 20.21
C GLU A 119 -33.80 -5.07 19.86
N LYS A 120 -32.66 -5.50 19.30
CA LYS A 120 -31.59 -4.58 18.90
C LYS A 120 -32.04 -3.65 17.77
N LYS A 121 -32.86 -4.15 16.83
CA LYS A 121 -33.39 -3.37 15.70
C LYS A 121 -34.26 -2.20 16.18
N ASP A 122 -35.11 -2.42 17.17
CA ASP A 122 -35.93 -1.35 17.77
C ASP A 122 -35.07 -0.31 18.49
N LYS A 123 -34.07 -0.75 19.26
CA LYS A 123 -33.13 0.16 19.95
C LYS A 123 -32.30 0.99 18.96
N TYR A 124 -31.80 0.39 17.88
CA TYR A 124 -31.09 1.12 16.83
C TYR A 124 -32.01 2.08 16.06
N THR A 125 -33.31 1.78 15.97
CA THR A 125 -34.31 2.69 15.41
C THR A 125 -34.50 3.91 16.33
N GLN A 126 -34.63 3.69 17.64
CA GLN A 126 -34.75 4.76 18.65
C GLN A 126 -33.53 5.68 18.68
N LEU A 127 -32.34 5.08 18.55
CA LEU A 127 -31.05 5.78 18.45
C LEU A 127 -30.90 6.56 17.13
N GLY A 128 -31.64 6.20 16.08
CA GLY A 128 -31.56 6.86 14.77
C GLY A 128 -30.38 6.40 13.92
N VAL A 129 -29.90 5.17 14.13
CA VAL A 129 -28.84 4.60 13.28
C VAL A 129 -29.37 4.45 11.86
N LYS A 130 -28.63 4.97 10.87
CA LYS A 130 -29.12 5.03 9.48
C LYS A 130 -29.09 3.67 8.80
N TYR A 131 -28.04 2.89 9.06
CA TYR A 131 -27.79 1.59 8.46
C TYR A 131 -27.58 0.54 9.55
N TYR A 132 -28.30 -0.56 9.45
CA TYR A 132 -28.14 -1.69 10.37
C TYR A 132 -27.78 -2.94 9.60
N LEU A 133 -26.57 -3.44 9.81
CA LEU A 133 -26.04 -4.61 9.14
C LEU A 133 -26.02 -5.81 10.07
N ILE A 134 -26.64 -6.90 9.65
CA ILE A 134 -26.52 -8.21 10.29
C ILE A 134 -25.76 -9.14 9.35
N TYR A 135 -24.66 -9.70 9.85
CA TYR A 135 -23.84 -10.67 9.12
C TYR A 135 -23.93 -12.05 9.80
N ASN A 136 -24.55 -13.00 9.11
CA ASN A 136 -24.83 -14.33 9.61
C ASN A 136 -24.33 -15.42 8.63
N PRO A 137 -23.01 -15.52 8.40
CA PRO A 137 -22.48 -16.42 7.37
C PRO A 137 -22.74 -17.91 7.67
N ASP A 138 -22.79 -18.26 8.96
CA ASP A 138 -22.70 -19.66 9.40
C ASP A 138 -24.03 -20.21 9.95
N TYR A 139 -24.99 -19.36 10.35
CA TYR A 139 -26.25 -19.77 10.98
C TYR A 139 -27.52 -19.30 10.27
N TRP A 140 -27.41 -18.60 9.13
CA TRP A 140 -28.57 -18.05 8.40
C TRP A 140 -29.69 -19.06 8.11
N GLN A 141 -29.35 -20.33 7.84
CA GLN A 141 -30.34 -21.39 7.61
C GLN A 141 -31.12 -21.75 8.88
N ARG A 142 -30.44 -21.79 10.02
CA ARG A 142 -31.05 -22.05 11.33
C ARG A 142 -32.00 -20.91 11.69
N ASP A 143 -31.56 -19.68 11.44
CA ASP A 143 -32.27 -18.46 11.85
C ASP A 143 -33.32 -18.03 10.82
N GLN A 144 -33.39 -18.69 9.65
CA GLN A 144 -34.32 -18.38 8.54
C GLN A 144 -34.09 -16.98 7.93
N HIS A 145 -32.84 -16.55 7.91
CA HIS A 145 -32.38 -15.25 7.41
C HIS A 145 -31.45 -15.40 6.21
N GLN A 146 -30.94 -14.30 5.66
CA GLN A 146 -29.86 -14.32 4.68
C GLN A 146 -28.49 -14.16 5.37
N PRO A 147 -27.39 -14.65 4.73
CA PRO A 147 -26.05 -14.47 5.28
C PRO A 147 -25.61 -13.02 5.45
N PHE A 148 -26.24 -12.11 4.69
CA PHE A 148 -26.01 -10.67 4.71
C PHE A 148 -27.35 -9.97 4.61
N GLU A 149 -27.66 -9.14 5.60
CA GLU A 149 -28.86 -8.32 5.61
C GLU A 149 -28.49 -6.90 6.03
N LEU A 150 -28.61 -5.96 5.09
CA LEU A 150 -28.45 -4.54 5.37
C LEU A 150 -29.82 -3.88 5.37
N TYR A 151 -30.16 -3.25 6.48
CA TYR A 151 -31.37 -2.46 6.62
C TYR A 151 -31.03 -0.97 6.58
N ARG A 152 -31.88 -0.18 5.92
CA ARG A 152 -31.80 1.28 5.93
C ARG A 152 -32.99 1.87 6.66
N LEU A 153 -32.74 2.81 7.57
CA LEU A 153 -33.79 3.51 8.29
C LEU A 153 -34.46 4.55 7.39
N GLU A 154 -35.75 4.32 7.13
CA GLU A 154 -36.62 5.15 6.29
C GLU A 154 -37.92 5.43 7.04
N GLN A 155 -38.22 6.70 7.29
CA GLN A 155 -39.47 7.13 7.96
C GLN A 155 -39.74 6.44 9.32
N GLY A 156 -38.68 6.07 10.05
CA GLY A 156 -38.79 5.40 11.35
C GLY A 156 -38.85 3.88 11.28
N GLU A 157 -38.75 3.28 10.09
CA GLU A 157 -38.72 1.82 9.92
C GLU A 157 -37.50 1.36 9.12
N TYR A 158 -36.98 0.20 9.48
CA TYR A 158 -35.84 -0.41 8.79
C TYR A 158 -36.30 -1.23 7.58
N VAL A 159 -35.93 -0.75 6.39
CA VAL A 159 -36.22 -1.40 5.11
C VAL A 159 -35.02 -2.21 4.65
N LEU A 160 -35.22 -3.50 4.39
CA LEU A 160 -34.18 -4.40 3.88
C LEU A 160 -33.73 -3.95 2.48
N GLN A 161 -32.42 -3.85 2.29
CA GLN A 161 -31.79 -3.50 1.03
C GLN A 161 -31.31 -4.77 0.31
N THR A 162 -31.55 -4.84 -1.01
CA THR A 162 -31.29 -6.06 -1.79
C THR A 162 -29.98 -6.03 -2.58
N ALA A 163 -29.31 -4.88 -2.69
CA ALA A 163 -28.06 -4.76 -3.43
C ALA A 163 -26.87 -5.19 -2.56
N GLU A 164 -25.91 -5.88 -3.17
CA GLU A 164 -24.66 -6.28 -2.53
C GLU A 164 -23.49 -6.19 -3.55
N PRO A 165 -22.48 -5.34 -3.33
CA PRO A 165 -22.37 -4.39 -2.22
C PRO A 165 -23.44 -3.30 -2.29
N TYR A 166 -23.92 -2.87 -1.12
CA TYR A 166 -24.84 -1.74 -1.03
C TYR A 166 -24.05 -0.44 -0.85
N TRP A 167 -24.20 0.49 -1.77
CA TRP A 167 -23.62 1.83 -1.66
C TRP A 167 -24.40 2.67 -0.65
N MET A 168 -23.73 3.17 0.40
CA MET A 168 -24.29 4.06 1.40
C MET A 168 -23.90 5.51 1.09
N PRO A 169 -24.78 6.34 0.49
CA PRO A 169 -24.41 7.67 0.00
C PRO A 169 -23.91 8.61 1.10
N GLU A 170 -24.48 8.52 2.30
CA GLU A 170 -24.11 9.34 3.46
C GLU A 170 -22.71 9.00 3.99
N VAL A 171 -22.24 7.78 3.73
CA VAL A 171 -20.92 7.29 4.13
C VAL A 171 -19.89 7.54 3.03
N GLY A 172 -20.32 7.45 1.77
CA GLY A 172 -19.44 7.45 0.60
C GLY A 172 -18.67 6.14 0.44
N LEU A 173 -19.24 5.03 0.91
CA LEU A 173 -18.69 3.68 0.80
C LEU A 173 -19.81 2.67 0.54
N GLY A 174 -19.48 1.61 -0.17
CA GLY A 174 -20.28 0.40 -0.25
C GLY A 174 -19.90 -0.59 0.85
N ILE A 175 -20.82 -1.45 1.24
CA ILE A 175 -20.55 -2.59 2.11
C ILE A 175 -21.17 -3.87 1.53
N GLY A 176 -20.42 -4.95 1.58
CA GLY A 176 -20.89 -6.25 1.10
C GLY A 176 -19.86 -7.35 1.31
N ARG A 177 -20.22 -8.56 0.92
CA ARG A 177 -19.36 -9.73 1.04
C ARG A 177 -18.38 -9.83 -0.12
N SER A 178 -17.17 -10.25 0.19
CA SER A 178 -16.14 -10.54 -0.82
C SER A 178 -15.17 -11.59 -0.31
N ARG A 179 -14.72 -12.46 -1.21
CA ARG A 179 -13.76 -13.50 -0.86
C ARG A 179 -12.37 -12.89 -0.73
N GLY A 180 -11.78 -13.06 0.45
CA GLY A 180 -10.52 -12.43 0.81
C GLY A 180 -9.65 -13.34 1.69
N THR A 181 -8.45 -12.86 1.99
CA THR A 181 -7.54 -13.47 2.96
C THR A 181 -7.11 -12.37 3.93
N TYR A 182 -7.39 -12.58 5.21
CA TYR A 182 -7.01 -11.69 6.31
C TYR A 182 -6.47 -12.54 7.46
N GLY A 183 -5.33 -12.16 8.05
CA GLY A 183 -4.67 -12.99 9.07
C GLY A 183 -4.29 -14.41 8.61
N GLY A 184 -4.18 -14.65 7.29
CA GLY A 184 -3.96 -15.98 6.72
C GLY A 184 -5.23 -16.81 6.50
N LEU A 185 -6.38 -16.39 7.03
CA LEU A 185 -7.66 -17.07 6.86
C LEU A 185 -8.36 -16.65 5.56
N LYS A 186 -8.55 -17.61 4.64
CA LYS A 186 -9.24 -17.40 3.37
C LYS A 186 -10.72 -17.76 3.50
N ARG A 187 -11.60 -16.77 3.45
CA ARG A 187 -13.06 -16.95 3.51
C ARG A 187 -13.80 -15.79 2.84
N GLU A 188 -15.13 -15.84 2.91
CA GLU A 188 -15.99 -14.68 2.66
C GLU A 188 -15.92 -13.74 3.87
N TRP A 189 -15.58 -12.49 3.61
CA TRP A 189 -15.50 -11.43 4.63
C TRP A 189 -16.43 -10.29 4.22
N LEU A 190 -16.85 -9.49 5.19
CA LEU A 190 -17.39 -8.15 4.91
C LEU A 190 -16.24 -7.24 4.45
N PHE A 191 -16.48 -6.48 3.39
CA PHE A 191 -15.54 -5.51 2.83
C PHE A 191 -16.23 -4.17 2.63
N TRP A 192 -15.43 -3.11 2.68
CA TRP A 192 -15.79 -1.83 2.08
C TRP A 192 -15.58 -1.88 0.57
N HIS A 193 -16.46 -1.23 -0.19
CA HIS A 193 -16.43 -1.14 -1.63
C HIS A 193 -16.46 0.31 -2.10
N ASP A 194 -15.87 0.59 -3.25
CA ASP A 194 -16.02 1.87 -3.93
C ASP A 194 -17.39 1.99 -4.63
N GLN A 195 -17.64 3.14 -5.26
CA GLN A 195 -18.91 3.41 -5.94
C GLN A 195 -19.17 2.50 -7.15
N GLU A 196 -18.11 1.92 -7.71
CA GLU A 196 -18.19 0.96 -8.82
C GLU A 196 -18.45 -0.48 -8.33
N GLY A 197 -18.47 -0.69 -7.02
CA GLY A 197 -18.67 -1.99 -6.40
C GLY A 197 -17.38 -2.82 -6.28
N ASN A 198 -16.20 -2.22 -6.42
CA ASN A 198 -14.94 -2.91 -6.21
C ASN A 198 -14.54 -2.90 -4.74
N ALA A 199 -14.17 -4.05 -4.19
CA ALA A 199 -13.70 -4.15 -2.81
C ALA A 199 -12.35 -3.43 -2.64
N TYR A 200 -12.23 -2.60 -1.58
CA TYR A 200 -10.98 -1.94 -1.25
C TYR A 200 -9.87 -2.95 -0.90
N ARG A 201 -8.63 -2.57 -1.20
CA ARG A 201 -7.46 -3.41 -0.96
C ARG A 201 -7.09 -3.43 0.52
N THR A 202 -6.67 -4.60 1.01
CA THR A 202 -6.12 -4.75 2.36
C THR A 202 -4.65 -4.35 2.41
N LEU A 203 -4.13 -4.09 3.62
CA LEU A 203 -2.71 -3.86 3.85
C LEU A 203 -1.84 -5.00 3.32
N GLU A 204 -2.24 -6.26 3.50
CA GLU A 204 -1.47 -7.40 3.02
C GLU A 204 -1.39 -7.44 1.50
N LYS A 205 -2.50 -7.12 0.80
CA LYS A 205 -2.50 -7.02 -0.66
C LYS A 205 -1.58 -5.91 -1.15
N ILE A 206 -1.64 -4.74 -0.50
CA ILE A 206 -0.79 -3.59 -0.81
C ILE A 206 0.68 -3.94 -0.58
N ALA A 207 1.04 -4.48 0.59
CA ALA A 207 2.40 -4.86 0.94
C ALA A 207 2.96 -5.95 0.02
N LYS A 208 2.13 -6.92 -0.38
CA LYS A 208 2.52 -7.95 -1.37
C LYS A 208 2.84 -7.32 -2.72
N GLN A 209 2.01 -6.40 -3.21
CA GLN A 209 2.25 -5.71 -4.47
C GLN A 209 3.53 -4.87 -4.43
N TYR A 210 3.78 -4.13 -3.35
CA TYR A 210 5.02 -3.37 -3.18
C TYR A 210 6.25 -4.28 -3.14
N ARG A 211 6.20 -5.42 -2.45
CA ARG A 211 7.30 -6.40 -2.47
C ARG A 211 7.62 -6.88 -3.88
N GLN A 212 6.59 -7.25 -4.65
CA GLN A 212 6.76 -7.67 -6.04
C GLN A 212 7.37 -6.56 -6.90
N LEU A 213 6.94 -5.31 -6.72
CA LEU A 213 7.49 -4.16 -7.45
C LEU A 213 8.97 -3.93 -7.09
N VAL A 214 9.32 -4.01 -5.81
CA VAL A 214 10.71 -3.85 -5.35
C VAL A 214 11.59 -4.98 -5.89
N GLU A 215 11.12 -6.22 -5.87
CA GLU A 215 11.83 -7.38 -6.42
C GLU A 215 12.07 -7.22 -7.92
N GLN A 216 11.05 -6.81 -8.69
CA GLN A 216 11.19 -6.55 -10.13
C GLN A 216 12.21 -5.43 -10.40
N LYS A 217 12.13 -4.33 -9.65
CA LYS A 217 13.08 -3.21 -9.80
C LYS A 217 14.50 -3.63 -9.48
N GLN A 218 14.70 -4.40 -8.41
CA GLN A 218 16.02 -4.95 -8.05
C GLN A 218 16.57 -5.87 -9.14
N GLN A 219 15.71 -6.70 -9.75
CA GLN A 219 16.12 -7.57 -10.85
C GLN A 219 16.54 -6.77 -12.08
N LEU A 220 15.80 -5.72 -12.44
CA LEU A 220 16.14 -4.84 -13.54
C LEU A 220 17.47 -4.11 -13.31
N THR A 221 17.66 -3.51 -12.13
CA THR A 221 18.92 -2.84 -11.78
C THR A 221 20.12 -3.80 -11.79
N LYS A 222 19.94 -5.06 -11.34
CA LYS A 222 20.99 -6.09 -11.46
C LYS A 222 21.33 -6.40 -12.91
N GLN A 223 20.34 -6.49 -13.80
CA GLN A 223 20.58 -6.72 -15.23
C GLN A 223 21.30 -5.54 -15.88
N GLU A 224 20.91 -4.31 -15.55
CA GLU A 224 21.57 -3.09 -16.03
C GLU A 224 23.03 -3.03 -15.56
N HIS A 225 23.31 -3.32 -14.29
CA HIS A 225 24.68 -3.39 -13.78
C HIS A 225 25.51 -4.46 -14.50
N GLN A 226 24.97 -5.67 -14.68
CA GLN A 226 25.68 -6.73 -15.41
C GLN A 226 25.97 -6.34 -16.86
N GLN A 227 25.05 -5.63 -17.50
CA GLN A 227 25.23 -5.16 -18.86
C GLN A 227 26.27 -4.03 -18.94
N ALA A 228 26.23 -3.08 -17.99
CA ALA A 228 27.22 -2.02 -17.88
C ALA A 228 28.63 -2.59 -17.64
N GLU A 229 28.78 -3.56 -16.73
CA GLU A 229 30.06 -4.26 -16.50
C GLU A 229 30.57 -4.98 -17.75
N LYS A 230 29.68 -5.63 -18.52
CA LYS A 230 30.04 -6.26 -19.79
C LYS A 230 30.52 -5.23 -20.81
N TYR A 231 29.85 -4.08 -20.91
CA TYR A 231 30.26 -3.00 -21.80
C TYR A 231 31.60 -2.39 -21.38
N GLN A 232 31.82 -2.15 -20.08
CA GLN A 232 33.11 -1.68 -19.56
C GLN A 232 34.24 -2.65 -19.88
N LYS A 233 34.08 -3.94 -19.56
CA LYS A 233 35.08 -4.96 -19.90
C LYS A 233 35.37 -5.05 -21.40
N ARG A 234 34.35 -4.82 -22.24
CA ARG A 234 34.53 -4.80 -23.70
C ARG A 234 35.27 -3.55 -24.16
N ALA A 235 34.96 -2.39 -23.57
CA ALA A 235 35.66 -1.13 -23.84
C ALA A 235 37.14 -1.22 -23.44
N GLU A 236 37.44 -1.69 -22.22
CA GLU A 236 38.82 -1.91 -21.74
C GLU A 236 39.61 -2.86 -22.64
N ARG A 237 38.99 -3.96 -23.09
CA ARG A 237 39.63 -4.89 -24.05
C ARG A 237 39.90 -4.25 -25.40
N ALA A 238 38.98 -3.43 -25.90
CA ALA A 238 39.13 -2.72 -27.16
C ALA A 238 40.26 -1.67 -27.09
N GLU A 239 40.33 -0.91 -25.98
CA GLU A 239 41.40 0.05 -25.72
C GLU A 239 42.76 -0.64 -25.64
N LYS A 240 42.85 -1.76 -24.90
CA LYS A 240 44.09 -2.53 -24.80
C LYS A 240 44.54 -3.08 -26.16
N ALA A 241 43.61 -3.64 -26.95
CA ALA A 241 43.92 -4.15 -28.27
C ALA A 241 44.39 -3.04 -29.24
N LEU A 242 43.78 -1.85 -29.15
CA LEU A 242 44.20 -0.68 -29.93
C LEU A 242 45.62 -0.24 -29.53
N GLN A 243 45.93 -0.22 -28.24
CA GLN A 243 47.26 0.13 -27.73
C GLN A 243 48.32 -0.89 -28.18
N GLU A 244 48.04 -2.19 -28.09
CA GLU A 244 48.92 -3.24 -28.58
C GLU A 244 49.15 -3.13 -30.09
N GLN A 245 48.10 -2.83 -30.88
CA GLN A 245 48.22 -2.60 -32.31
C GLN A 245 49.10 -1.39 -32.64
N GLN A 246 48.93 -0.27 -31.92
CA GLN A 246 49.76 0.92 -32.09
C GLN A 246 51.22 0.66 -31.76
N GLN A 247 51.50 -0.09 -30.70
CA GLN A 247 52.86 -0.50 -30.33
C GLN A 247 53.49 -1.38 -31.42
N GLN A 248 52.76 -2.37 -31.92
CA GLN A 248 53.25 -3.24 -33.00
C GLN A 248 53.55 -2.46 -34.30
N LEU A 249 52.72 -1.47 -34.64
CA LEU A 249 52.99 -0.61 -35.79
C LEU A 249 54.25 0.24 -35.57
N ALA A 250 54.40 0.86 -34.40
CA ALA A 250 55.59 1.65 -34.07
C ALA A 250 56.88 0.81 -34.06
N GLU A 251 56.82 -0.43 -33.56
CA GLU A 251 57.96 -1.35 -33.59
C GLU A 251 58.32 -1.77 -35.02
N ARG A 252 57.33 -2.04 -35.87
CA ARG A 252 57.56 -2.35 -37.29
C ARG A 252 58.20 -1.19 -38.03
N ASP A 253 57.68 0.01 -37.85
CA ASP A 253 58.21 1.22 -38.47
C ASP A 253 59.68 1.45 -38.05
N LEU A 254 59.99 1.27 -36.76
CA LEU A 254 61.35 1.38 -36.24
C LEU A 254 62.28 0.30 -36.83
N GLN A 255 61.83 -0.96 -36.89
CA GLN A 255 62.61 -2.05 -37.49
C GLN A 255 62.87 -1.81 -38.99
N GLU A 256 61.89 -1.28 -39.72
CA GLU A 256 62.03 -0.96 -41.14
C GLU A 256 63.04 0.16 -41.36
N GLN A 257 62.99 1.22 -40.54
CA GLN A 257 64.00 2.29 -40.55
C GLN A 257 65.42 1.77 -40.25
N GLN A 258 65.57 0.91 -39.24
CA GLN A 258 66.86 0.31 -38.90
C GLN A 258 67.39 -0.58 -40.03
N ARG A 259 66.54 -1.41 -40.64
CA ARG A 259 66.88 -2.26 -41.78
C ARG A 259 67.29 -1.42 -42.99
N GLN A 260 66.53 -0.37 -43.30
CA GLN A 260 66.85 0.55 -44.40
C GLN A 260 68.22 1.21 -44.19
N LYS A 261 68.50 1.69 -42.96
CA LYS A 261 69.81 2.24 -42.59
C LYS A 261 70.94 1.23 -42.75
N GLN A 262 70.76 -0.02 -42.29
CA GLN A 262 71.76 -1.08 -42.43
C GLN A 262 72.07 -1.38 -43.89
N VAL A 263 71.04 -1.53 -44.73
CA VAL A 263 71.22 -1.79 -46.17
C VAL A 263 71.91 -0.62 -46.86
N ILE A 264 71.50 0.62 -46.60
CA ILE A 264 72.17 1.83 -47.13
C ILE A 264 73.64 1.86 -46.72
N THR A 265 73.95 1.53 -45.45
CA THR A 265 75.33 1.47 -44.94
C THR A 265 76.15 0.39 -45.65
N GLN A 266 75.59 -0.80 -45.88
CA GLN A 266 76.25 -1.88 -46.60
C GLN A 266 76.50 -1.53 -48.07
N LEU A 267 75.50 -0.99 -48.79
CA LEU A 267 75.65 -0.59 -50.19
C LEU A 267 76.74 0.47 -50.36
N PHE A 268 76.82 1.44 -49.45
CA PHE A 268 77.89 2.43 -49.45
C PHE A 268 79.27 1.80 -49.21
N SER A 269 79.39 0.84 -48.29
CA SER A 269 80.64 0.13 -48.01
C SER A 269 81.13 -0.74 -49.20
N LEU A 270 80.21 -1.17 -50.07
CA LEU A 270 80.50 -1.91 -51.30
C LEU A 270 80.90 -1.02 -52.47
N GLY A 271 81.00 0.31 -52.26
CA GLY A 271 81.47 1.27 -53.26
C GLY A 271 80.37 1.90 -54.11
N ILE A 272 79.09 1.69 -53.80
CA ILE A 272 77.97 2.38 -54.47
C ILE A 272 77.94 3.85 -54.02
N THR A 273 77.83 4.78 -54.97
CA THR A 273 77.82 6.22 -54.68
C THR A 273 76.53 6.69 -53.99
N ILE A 274 76.61 7.80 -53.26
CA ILE A 274 75.46 8.42 -52.56
C ILE A 274 74.32 8.72 -53.55
N GLU A 275 74.64 9.17 -54.76
CA GLU A 275 73.68 9.53 -55.81
C GLU A 275 72.92 8.29 -56.34
N GLN A 276 73.61 7.16 -56.48
CA GLN A 276 73.00 5.90 -56.90
C GLN A 276 72.08 5.30 -55.82
N ILE A 277 72.48 5.39 -54.54
CA ILE A 277 71.65 4.95 -53.40
C ILE A 277 70.41 5.84 -53.27
N ALA A 278 70.58 7.15 -53.37
CA ALA A 278 69.50 8.14 -53.33
C ALA A 278 68.42 7.84 -54.39
N THR A 279 68.86 7.60 -55.63
CA THR A 279 67.96 7.24 -56.74
C THR A 279 67.22 5.92 -56.50
N SER A 280 67.90 4.89 -55.96
CA SER A 280 67.34 3.54 -55.79
C SER A 280 66.33 3.43 -54.64
N TYR A 281 66.50 4.23 -53.58
CA TYR A 281 65.61 4.24 -52.41
C TYR A 281 64.63 5.42 -52.41
N ASN A 282 64.58 6.19 -53.50
CA ASN A 282 63.78 7.41 -53.62
C ASN A 282 64.03 8.39 -52.47
N LEU A 283 65.30 8.57 -52.12
CA LEU A 283 65.79 9.50 -51.11
C LEU A 283 66.57 10.63 -51.78
N THR A 284 66.73 11.74 -51.09
CA THR A 284 67.67 12.80 -51.50
C THR A 284 69.10 12.44 -51.08
N PRO A 285 70.14 12.92 -51.79
CA PRO A 285 71.53 12.73 -51.38
C PRO A 285 71.82 13.22 -49.96
N THR A 286 71.13 14.28 -49.51
CA THR A 286 71.21 14.81 -48.13
C THR A 286 70.67 13.80 -47.11
N GLN A 287 69.51 13.20 -47.37
CA GLN A 287 68.94 12.16 -46.50
C GLN A 287 69.83 10.92 -46.41
N VAL A 288 70.47 10.52 -47.51
CA VAL A 288 71.43 9.39 -47.51
C VAL A 288 72.66 9.71 -46.65
N LYS A 289 73.17 10.96 -46.70
CA LYS A 289 74.28 11.41 -45.84
C LYS A 289 73.91 11.42 -44.35
N GLU A 290 72.72 11.93 -44.02
CA GLU A 290 72.19 11.91 -42.65
C GLU A 290 72.07 10.47 -42.10
N ILE A 291 71.55 9.54 -42.91
CA ILE A 291 71.43 8.12 -42.54
C ILE A 291 72.81 7.49 -42.28
N LEU A 292 73.81 7.83 -43.08
CA LEU A 292 75.19 7.33 -42.94
C LEU A 292 75.98 8.01 -41.80
N GLY A 293 75.40 9.00 -41.11
CA GLY A 293 76.04 9.71 -40.00
C GLY A 293 77.26 10.54 -40.40
N ARG A 294 77.38 10.90 -41.69
CA ARG A 294 78.45 11.75 -42.21
C ARG A 294 77.84 13.08 -42.63
N LEU A 295 78.00 14.10 -41.79
CA LEU A 295 77.85 15.51 -42.19
C LEU A 295 78.93 15.85 -43.22
#